data_AF-A0A841B4E2-F1
#
_entry.id   AF-A0A841B4E2-F1
#
_cell.length_a   1.000
_cell.length_b   1.000
_cell.length_c   1.000
_cell.angle_alpha   90.00
_cell.angle_beta   90.00
_cell.angle_gamma   90.00
#
_symmetry.space_group_name_H-M   'P 1'
#
loop_
_entity.id
_entity.type
_entity.pdbx_description
1 polymer ?
#
loop_
_entity_poly.entity_id
_entity_poly.type
_entity_poly.pdbx_seq_one_letter_code
_entity_poly.pdbx_strand_id
1 'polypeptide(L)'
;MRPTTTILTIATLATVALVGGCSEQKTGKPSPTNAPSSAALPSDGAPAVTNPIANTAAIETDPCTAVPAAEIETIGGKIDGSRIEPMTMGKGCTWSFADGPSTVNAGLVTGNKQGLSTLYAQKARGGLTTFKPVDPIDGYPAVIYANGGEGKGTCTLAVGVRDDLVYTVIPLLSSDHPMLADPCGMATKIAAAAIKNLKGA
;
A
#
# COMPACT_ATOMS: atom_id res chain seq x y z
N MET A 1 -40.01 -21.97 -32.40
CA MET A 1 -40.81 -23.19 -32.65
C MET A 1 -40.28 -24.29 -31.73
N ARG A 2 -41.09 -24.75 -30.77
CA ARG A 2 -40.87 -26.01 -30.00
C ARG A 2 -41.23 -27.20 -30.90
N PRO A 3 -40.66 -28.41 -30.71
CA PRO A 3 -41.19 -29.44 -29.78
C PRO A 3 -40.04 -30.28 -29.14
N THR A 4 -40.17 -31.28 -28.25
CA THR A 4 -41.16 -31.76 -27.28
C THR A 4 -40.44 -32.81 -26.40
N THR A 5 -40.82 -32.85 -25.13
CA THR A 5 -40.70 -33.84 -24.04
C THR A 5 -40.54 -35.33 -24.39
N THR A 6 -39.74 -36.06 -23.61
CA THR A 6 -40.06 -37.44 -23.17
C THR A 6 -39.67 -37.64 -21.69
N ILE A 7 -40.63 -38.15 -20.93
CA ILE A 7 -40.64 -38.49 -19.50
C ILE A 7 -40.24 -39.95 -19.33
N LEU A 8 -39.55 -40.35 -18.26
CA LEU A 8 -39.81 -41.65 -17.62
C LEU A 8 -39.39 -41.64 -16.13
N THR A 9 -40.39 -41.89 -15.29
CA THR A 9 -40.41 -42.08 -13.82
C THR A 9 -39.96 -43.47 -13.40
N ILE A 10 -39.23 -43.62 -12.29
CA ILE A 10 -39.29 -44.81 -11.42
C ILE A 10 -39.20 -44.39 -9.95
N ALA A 11 -40.22 -44.79 -9.18
CA ALA A 11 -40.36 -44.63 -7.75
C ALA A 11 -39.78 -45.86 -7.00
N THR A 12 -39.30 -45.70 -5.77
CA THR A 12 -39.29 -46.77 -4.76
C THR A 12 -39.21 -46.17 -3.35
N LEU A 13 -40.23 -46.51 -2.54
CA LEU A 13 -40.31 -46.30 -1.09
C LEU A 13 -39.47 -47.35 -0.36
N ALA A 14 -38.81 -46.98 0.74
CA ALA A 14 -38.55 -47.88 1.87
C ALA A 14 -38.38 -47.08 3.18
N THR A 15 -39.36 -47.24 4.07
CA THR A 15 -39.40 -46.79 5.46
C THR A 15 -38.61 -47.75 6.36
N VAL A 16 -37.79 -47.24 7.29
CA VAL A 16 -37.31 -48.01 8.46
C VAL A 16 -37.40 -47.13 9.72
N ALA A 17 -37.94 -47.75 10.77
CA ALA A 17 -38.34 -47.16 12.04
C ALA A 17 -37.19 -47.02 13.06
N LEU A 18 -37.53 -46.30 14.14
CA LEU A 18 -36.72 -45.75 15.21
C LEU A 18 -35.82 -46.74 15.98
N VAL A 19 -34.67 -46.24 16.43
CA VAL A 19 -34.03 -46.67 17.68
C VAL A 19 -33.68 -45.42 18.50
N GLY A 20 -34.12 -45.41 19.76
CA GLY A 20 -33.95 -44.30 20.68
C GLY A 20 -32.52 -44.13 21.18
N GLY A 21 -32.21 -42.89 21.58
CA GLY A 21 -30.99 -42.53 22.28
C GLY A 21 -31.16 -41.17 22.96
N CYS A 22 -31.64 -41.16 24.20
CA CYS A 22 -31.51 -40.00 25.08
C CYS A 22 -30.04 -39.83 25.44
N SER A 23 -29.47 -38.66 25.20
CA SER A 23 -28.27 -38.19 25.89
C SER A 23 -28.30 -36.67 25.95
N GLU A 24 -28.71 -36.21 27.12
CA GLU A 24 -28.29 -35.00 27.83
C GLU A 24 -27.99 -33.75 27.00
N GLN A 25 -28.94 -32.82 27.10
CA GLN A 25 -28.84 -31.45 26.64
C GLN A 25 -27.77 -30.71 27.45
N LYS A 26 -26.50 -30.78 27.00
CA LYS A 26 -25.49 -29.81 27.43
C LYS A 26 -25.77 -28.50 26.72
N THR A 27 -26.30 -27.55 27.48
CA THR A 27 -26.40 -26.13 27.11
C THR A 27 -24.99 -25.57 26.96
N GLY A 28 -24.33 -25.89 25.86
CA GLY A 28 -23.10 -25.23 25.43
C GLY A 28 -23.48 -23.82 25.00
N LYS A 29 -23.31 -22.86 25.91
CA LYS A 29 -23.22 -21.45 25.52
C LYS A 29 -22.17 -21.38 24.42
N PRO A 30 -22.48 -20.89 23.21
CA PRO A 30 -21.44 -20.68 22.21
C PRO A 30 -20.42 -19.75 22.85
N SER A 31 -19.22 -20.27 23.12
CA SER A 31 -18.08 -19.41 23.38
C SER A 31 -18.00 -18.49 22.18
N PRO A 32 -17.95 -17.16 22.35
CA PRO A 32 -17.62 -16.31 21.23
C PRO A 32 -16.26 -16.80 20.74
N THR A 33 -16.22 -17.39 19.55
CA THR A 33 -15.00 -17.44 18.77
C THR A 33 -14.61 -15.98 18.67
N ASN A 34 -13.55 -15.59 19.37
CA ASN A 34 -12.90 -14.31 19.15
C ASN A 34 -12.60 -14.29 17.65
N ALA A 35 -13.41 -13.57 16.89
CA ALA A 35 -13.00 -13.10 15.58
C ALA A 35 -11.61 -12.49 15.79
N PRO A 36 -10.63 -12.73 14.90
CA PRO A 36 -9.33 -12.10 15.05
C PRO A 36 -9.59 -10.60 15.20
N SER A 37 -9.32 -10.06 16.39
CA SER A 37 -9.37 -8.62 16.59
C SER A 37 -8.47 -8.05 15.51
N SER A 38 -9.02 -7.22 14.63
CA SER A 38 -8.21 -6.37 13.76
C SER A 38 -7.16 -5.75 14.67
N ALA A 39 -5.91 -6.17 14.53
CA ALA A 39 -4.85 -5.70 15.41
C ALA A 39 -4.87 -4.17 15.37
N ALA A 40 -4.85 -3.53 16.54
CA ALA A 40 -4.80 -2.08 16.60
C ALA A 40 -3.52 -1.61 15.88
N LEU A 41 -3.65 -0.57 15.05
CA LEU A 41 -2.52 0.05 14.37
C LEU A 41 -1.96 1.18 15.25
N PRO A 42 -0.65 1.47 15.17
CA PRO A 42 0.36 0.70 14.43
C PRO A 42 0.67 -0.66 15.11
N SER A 43 1.14 -1.64 14.32
CA SER A 43 1.51 -2.98 14.80
C SER A 43 2.94 -3.35 14.41
N ASP A 44 3.42 -4.51 14.87
CA ASP A 44 4.72 -5.10 14.49
C ASP A 44 5.95 -4.22 14.80
N GLY A 45 5.80 -3.26 15.72
CA GLY A 45 6.84 -2.31 16.10
C GLY A 45 6.96 -1.10 15.17
N ALA A 46 6.00 -0.89 14.27
CA ALA A 46 5.93 0.34 13.48
C ALA A 46 5.71 1.57 14.38
N PRO A 47 6.41 2.70 14.13
CA PRO A 47 6.16 3.95 14.84
C PRO A 47 4.75 4.48 14.56
N ALA A 48 4.13 5.04 15.59
CA ALA A 48 2.85 5.74 15.44
C ALA A 48 3.02 7.06 14.69
N VAL A 49 2.02 7.40 13.87
CA VAL A 49 1.92 8.71 13.23
C VAL A 49 1.21 9.66 14.19
N THR A 50 1.98 10.51 14.87
CA THR A 50 1.43 11.38 15.93
C THR A 50 0.51 12.48 15.43
N ASN A 51 0.69 12.93 14.19
CA ASN A 51 -0.09 14.00 13.56
C ASN A 51 -0.69 13.50 12.22
N PRO A 52 -1.70 12.62 12.25
CA PRO A 52 -2.21 11.98 11.05
C PRO A 52 -2.78 12.99 10.04
N ILE A 53 -2.49 12.80 8.75
CA ILE A 53 -3.09 13.58 7.65
C ILE A 53 -4.46 12.99 7.31
N ALA A 54 -5.52 13.67 7.72
CA ALA A 54 -6.89 13.21 7.52
C ALA A 54 -7.38 13.37 6.07
N ASN A 55 -7.07 14.51 5.43
CA ASN A 55 -7.59 14.86 4.12
C ASN A 55 -6.65 14.37 3.01
N THR A 56 -6.84 13.13 2.55
CA THR A 56 -6.03 12.54 1.47
C THR A 56 -6.80 12.36 0.16
N ALA A 57 -8.13 12.50 0.16
CA ALA A 57 -9.01 12.12 -0.95
C ALA A 57 -8.67 12.78 -2.30
N ALA A 58 -8.27 14.05 -2.29
CA ALA A 58 -7.84 14.76 -3.50
C ALA A 58 -6.60 14.10 -4.14
N ILE A 59 -5.59 13.78 -3.32
CA ILE A 59 -4.36 13.12 -3.76
C ILE A 59 -4.58 11.65 -4.14
N GLU A 60 -5.52 10.97 -3.50
CA GLU A 60 -5.93 9.61 -3.90
C GLU A 60 -6.58 9.57 -5.29
N THR A 61 -7.26 10.66 -5.66
CA THR A 61 -7.91 10.81 -6.98
C THR A 61 -6.92 11.28 -8.04
N ASP A 62 -6.12 12.31 -7.71
CA ASP A 62 -5.13 12.93 -8.59
C ASP A 62 -3.77 13.06 -7.86
N PRO A 63 -2.94 11.99 -7.87
CA PRO A 63 -1.67 11.98 -7.16
C PRO A 63 -0.65 12.97 -7.71
N CYS A 64 -0.83 13.48 -8.93
CA CYS A 64 0.09 14.46 -9.52
C CYS A 64 -0.04 15.84 -8.89
N THR A 65 -1.13 16.10 -8.17
CA THR A 65 -1.30 17.34 -7.41
C THR A 65 -0.54 17.35 -6.08
N ALA A 66 0.01 16.21 -5.65
CA ALA A 66 0.75 16.11 -4.39
C ALA A 66 2.03 16.94 -4.39
N VAL A 67 2.70 17.05 -5.55
CA VAL A 67 3.93 17.83 -5.70
C VAL A 67 3.83 18.63 -7.00
N PRO A 68 3.90 19.98 -6.95
CA PRO A 68 3.94 20.81 -8.13
C PRO A 68 5.11 20.46 -9.05
N ALA A 69 4.88 20.50 -10.36
CA ALA A 69 5.92 20.23 -11.36
C ALA A 69 7.19 21.05 -11.14
N ALA A 70 7.06 22.35 -10.81
CA ALA A 70 8.20 23.22 -10.54
C ALA A 70 9.07 22.76 -9.37
N GLU A 71 8.50 22.09 -8.36
CA GLU A 71 9.23 21.55 -7.22
C GLU A 71 9.97 20.27 -7.60
N ILE A 72 9.36 19.41 -8.41
CA ILE A 72 10.05 18.26 -9.03
C ILE A 72 11.22 18.74 -9.89
N GLU A 73 11.02 19.77 -10.71
CA GLU A 73 12.07 20.33 -11.56
C GLU A 73 13.22 20.94 -10.75
N THR A 74 12.90 21.60 -9.64
CA THR A 74 13.91 22.15 -8.73
C THR A 74 14.74 21.04 -8.06
N ILE A 75 14.15 19.88 -7.78
CA ILE A 75 14.82 18.76 -7.10
C ILE A 75 15.64 17.92 -8.08
N GLY A 76 15.05 17.56 -9.23
CA GLY A 76 15.57 16.54 -10.12
C GLY A 76 16.06 17.04 -11.47
N GLY A 77 15.69 18.25 -11.88
CA GLY A 77 15.91 18.77 -13.22
C GLY A 77 14.63 18.76 -14.07
N LYS A 78 14.73 19.28 -15.28
CA LYS A 78 13.59 19.50 -16.17
C LYS A 78 12.79 18.20 -16.42
N ILE A 79 11.46 18.31 -16.40
CA ILE A 79 10.58 17.21 -16.77
C ILE A 79 9.97 17.41 -18.16
N ASP A 80 9.73 16.30 -18.86
CA ASP A 80 8.93 16.31 -20.11
C ASP A 80 7.43 16.24 -19.83
N GLY A 81 7.06 15.78 -18.63
CA GLY A 81 5.69 15.76 -18.16
C GLY A 81 5.46 14.83 -17.00
N SER A 82 4.19 14.79 -16.58
CA SER A 82 3.69 13.93 -15.51
C SER A 82 2.43 13.21 -15.94
N ARG A 83 2.24 11.97 -15.48
CA ARG A 83 1.00 11.22 -15.74
C ARG A 83 0.62 10.37 -14.54
N ILE A 84 -0.69 10.16 -14.37
CA ILE A 84 -1.21 9.24 -13.36
C ILE A 84 -1.03 7.81 -13.90
N GLU A 85 -0.46 6.93 -13.08
CA GLU A 85 -0.28 5.51 -13.39
C GLU A 85 -0.83 4.63 -12.26
N PRO A 86 -1.34 3.43 -12.59
CA PRO A 86 -1.70 2.45 -11.57
C PRO A 86 -0.44 1.98 -10.82
N MET A 87 -0.56 1.86 -9.49
CA MET A 87 0.40 1.19 -8.62
C MET A 87 -0.22 -0.11 -8.11
N THR A 88 0.58 -1.02 -7.55
CA THR A 88 0.11 -2.31 -7.02
C THR A 88 -1.07 -2.18 -6.06
N MET A 89 -1.09 -1.11 -5.25
CA MET A 89 -2.10 -0.86 -4.23
C MET A 89 -2.52 0.61 -4.21
N GLY A 90 -2.67 1.25 -5.37
CA GLY A 90 -3.09 2.65 -5.45
C GLY A 90 -2.88 3.25 -6.82
N LYS A 91 -2.78 4.58 -6.86
CA LYS A 91 -2.36 5.33 -8.04
C LYS A 91 -1.16 6.19 -7.65
N GLY A 92 -0.24 6.36 -8.58
CA GLY A 92 0.89 7.24 -8.44
C GLY A 92 0.93 8.28 -9.56
N CYS A 93 1.65 9.35 -9.33
CA CYS A 93 2.11 10.22 -10.38
C CYS A 93 3.52 9.80 -10.79
N THR A 94 3.73 9.63 -12.09
CA THR A 94 5.05 9.42 -12.67
C THR A 94 5.48 10.71 -13.37
N TRP A 95 6.52 11.35 -12.86
CA TRP A 95 7.23 12.42 -13.56
C TRP A 95 8.36 11.82 -14.39
N SER A 96 8.44 12.20 -15.66
CA SER A 96 9.51 11.77 -16.58
C SER A 96 10.47 12.93 -16.82
N PHE A 97 11.76 12.73 -16.55
CA PHE A 97 12.78 13.75 -16.76
C PHE A 97 13.15 13.85 -18.24
N ALA A 98 13.47 15.07 -18.68
CA ALA A 98 13.82 15.35 -20.07
C ALA A 98 15.17 14.73 -20.48
N ASP A 99 16.08 14.62 -19.52
CA ASP A 99 17.42 14.07 -19.72
C ASP A 99 17.45 12.56 -19.36
N GLY A 100 17.43 11.73 -20.39
CA GLY A 100 17.54 10.27 -20.27
C GLY A 100 16.25 9.58 -19.79
N PRO A 101 16.22 8.23 -19.72
CA PRO A 101 15.04 7.47 -19.32
C PRO A 101 14.86 7.45 -17.79
N SER A 102 14.95 8.60 -17.14
CA SER A 102 14.78 8.76 -15.69
C SER A 102 13.35 9.11 -15.32
N THR A 103 12.84 8.53 -14.24
CA THR A 103 11.51 8.83 -13.70
C THR A 103 11.51 8.91 -12.18
N VAL A 104 10.48 9.55 -11.63
CA VAL A 104 10.06 9.35 -10.24
C VAL A 104 8.60 9.00 -10.24
N ASN A 105 8.22 7.91 -9.57
CA ASN A 105 6.84 7.57 -9.27
C ASN A 105 6.54 7.86 -7.78
N ALA A 106 5.45 8.55 -7.48
CA ALA A 106 5.03 8.75 -6.10
C ALA A 106 3.51 8.74 -5.92
N GLY A 107 3.03 8.23 -4.80
CA GLY A 107 1.60 8.12 -4.55
C GLY A 107 1.23 7.48 -3.21
N LEU A 108 -0.05 7.61 -2.86
CA LEU A 108 -0.64 6.97 -1.69
C LEU A 108 -0.96 5.50 -1.99
N VAL A 109 -0.56 4.62 -1.08
CA VAL A 109 -0.80 3.17 -1.20
C VAL A 109 -2.15 2.83 -0.57
N THR A 110 -3.24 3.33 -1.16
CA THR A 110 -4.60 3.27 -0.60
C THR A 110 -5.15 1.86 -0.39
N GLY A 111 -4.63 0.86 -1.12
CA GLY A 111 -4.96 -0.55 -0.92
C GLY A 111 -4.32 -1.16 0.33
N ASN A 112 -3.23 -0.56 0.83
CA ASN A 112 -2.66 -0.90 2.13
C ASN A 112 -3.47 -0.17 3.22
N LYS A 113 -4.06 -0.93 4.14
CA LYS A 113 -4.86 -0.43 5.27
C LYS A 113 -4.16 -0.58 6.62
N GLN A 114 -2.85 -0.83 6.60
CA GLN A 114 -2.02 -1.06 7.79
C GLN A 114 -0.77 -0.16 7.81
N GLY A 115 -0.68 0.80 6.86
CA GLY A 115 0.39 1.78 6.79
C GLY A 115 1.78 1.14 6.84
N LEU A 116 2.66 1.72 7.68
CA LEU A 116 4.02 1.19 7.88
C LEU A 116 4.02 -0.19 8.57
N SER A 117 2.99 -0.54 9.31
CA SER A 117 2.90 -1.85 10.00
C SER A 117 3.03 -3.02 9.02
N THR A 118 2.56 -2.85 7.76
CA THR A 118 2.78 -3.85 6.70
C THR A 118 4.28 -4.09 6.43
N LEU A 119 5.09 -3.03 6.35
CA LEU A 119 6.52 -3.15 6.07
C LEU A 119 7.28 -3.73 7.27
N TYR A 120 6.90 -3.34 8.49
CA TYR A 120 7.47 -3.90 9.71
C TYR A 120 7.14 -5.39 9.86
N ALA A 121 5.91 -5.80 9.55
CA ALA A 121 5.52 -7.21 9.52
C ALA A 121 6.27 -8.00 8.44
N GLN A 122 6.45 -7.43 7.24
CA GLN A 122 7.23 -8.06 6.17
C GLN A 122 8.71 -8.23 6.56
N LYS A 123 9.31 -7.22 7.19
CA LYS A 123 10.66 -7.30 7.77
C LYS A 123 10.74 -8.43 8.80
N ALA A 124 9.79 -8.53 9.72
CA ALA A 124 9.79 -9.55 10.76
C ALA A 124 9.74 -10.98 10.19
N ARG A 125 9.14 -11.15 9.01
CA ARG A 125 9.04 -12.42 8.28
C ARG A 125 10.20 -12.68 7.32
N GLY A 126 11.18 -11.78 7.24
CA GLY A 126 12.32 -11.88 6.32
C GLY A 126 11.96 -11.64 4.85
N GLY A 127 10.84 -10.97 4.56
CA GLY A 127 10.37 -10.73 3.19
C GLY A 127 10.99 -9.51 2.49
N LEU A 128 11.85 -8.75 3.17
CA LEU A 128 12.50 -7.55 2.65
C LEU A 128 14.00 -7.75 2.59
N THR A 129 14.59 -7.48 1.43
CA THR A 129 16.04 -7.48 1.18
C THR A 129 16.69 -6.20 1.70
N THR A 130 15.93 -5.09 1.77
CA THR A 130 16.32 -3.84 2.41
C THR A 130 15.22 -3.37 3.35
N PHE A 131 15.60 -2.97 4.56
CA PHE A 131 14.71 -2.29 5.49
C PHE A 131 15.53 -1.36 6.39
N LYS A 132 15.36 -0.05 6.20
CA LYS A 132 16.07 0.99 6.94
C LYS A 132 15.09 2.07 7.37
N PRO A 133 14.64 2.08 8.62
CA PRO A 133 14.01 3.26 9.20
C PRO A 133 14.96 4.46 9.05
N VAL A 134 14.41 5.59 8.64
CA VAL A 134 15.16 6.85 8.46
C VAL A 134 14.61 7.92 9.39
N ASP A 135 15.29 9.05 9.46
CA ASP A 135 14.81 10.19 10.22
C ASP A 135 13.41 10.61 9.73
N PRO A 136 12.51 11.06 10.64
CA PRO A 136 11.18 11.48 10.26
C PRO A 136 11.19 12.59 9.20
N ILE A 137 10.37 12.43 8.17
CA ILE A 137 10.22 13.41 7.09
C ILE A 137 9.09 14.35 7.47
N ASP A 138 9.41 15.62 7.74
CA ASP A 138 8.47 16.62 8.24
C ASP A 138 7.63 16.16 9.44
N GLY A 139 8.26 15.34 10.31
CA GLY A 139 7.66 14.77 11.52
C GLY A 139 6.92 13.43 11.33
N TYR A 140 6.96 12.84 10.13
CA TYR A 140 6.28 11.57 9.83
C TYR A 140 7.29 10.41 9.77
N PRO A 141 6.99 9.26 10.37
CA PRO A 141 7.88 8.11 10.33
C PRO A 141 8.07 7.64 8.89
N ALA A 142 9.30 7.24 8.57
CA ALA A 142 9.66 6.85 7.21
C ALA A 142 10.63 5.66 7.20
N VAL A 143 10.53 4.86 6.14
CA VAL A 143 11.34 3.66 5.93
C VAL A 143 11.76 3.58 4.47
N ILE A 144 13.06 3.37 4.23
CA ILE A 144 13.57 2.89 2.95
C ILE A 144 13.47 1.37 2.96
N TYR A 145 12.86 0.79 1.95
CA TYR A 145 12.67 -0.66 1.88
C TYR A 145 12.80 -1.18 0.46
N ALA A 146 13.01 -2.49 0.33
CA ALA A 146 12.86 -3.21 -0.93
C ALA A 146 12.73 -4.71 -0.67
N ASN A 147 12.16 -5.41 -1.64
CA ASN A 147 11.94 -6.85 -1.66
C ASN A 147 12.53 -7.46 -2.94
N GLY A 148 13.72 -6.98 -3.30
CA GLY A 148 14.30 -7.06 -4.63
C GLY A 148 14.12 -5.75 -5.39
N GLY A 149 15.01 -5.49 -6.35
CA GLY A 149 14.98 -4.29 -7.18
C GLY A 149 15.81 -3.12 -6.64
N GLU A 150 16.56 -3.31 -5.55
CA GLU A 150 17.61 -2.37 -5.16
C GLU A 150 18.69 -2.29 -6.24
N GLY A 151 19.32 -1.12 -6.34
CA GLY A 151 20.35 -0.89 -7.33
C GLY A 151 20.76 0.57 -7.41
N LYS A 152 21.69 0.86 -8.31
CA LYS A 152 22.09 2.24 -8.58
C LYS A 152 20.90 3.00 -9.17
N GLY A 153 20.66 4.21 -8.69
CA GLY A 153 19.59 5.08 -9.20
C GLY A 153 18.18 4.76 -8.75
N THR A 154 17.98 3.74 -7.91
CA THR A 154 16.67 3.43 -7.34
C THR A 154 16.65 3.64 -5.84
N CYS A 155 15.52 4.10 -5.32
CA CYS A 155 15.25 4.11 -3.89
C CYS A 155 13.75 4.03 -3.67
N THR A 156 13.28 3.08 -2.88
CA THR A 156 11.87 3.00 -2.51
C THR A 156 11.71 3.49 -1.07
N LEU A 157 11.09 4.65 -0.93
CA LEU A 157 10.82 5.29 0.35
C LEU A 157 9.32 5.22 0.64
N ALA A 158 8.95 4.81 1.85
CA ALA A 158 7.59 4.93 2.38
C ALA A 158 7.58 5.89 3.57
N VAL A 159 6.61 6.80 3.59
CA VAL A 159 6.32 7.71 4.70
C VAL A 159 4.92 7.38 5.23
N GLY A 160 4.80 7.07 6.51
CA GLY A 160 3.51 6.85 7.15
C GLY A 160 2.79 8.18 7.35
N VAL A 161 1.72 8.44 6.60
CA VAL A 161 0.90 9.67 6.72
C VAL A 161 -0.25 9.52 7.72
N ARG A 162 -0.61 8.25 7.99
CA ARG A 162 -1.46 7.77 9.08
C ARG A 162 -1.00 6.36 9.46
N ASP A 163 -1.45 5.83 10.59
CA ASP A 163 -1.09 4.47 11.00
C ASP A 163 -1.58 3.40 9.99
N ASP A 164 -2.60 3.74 9.18
CA ASP A 164 -3.18 2.88 8.17
C ASP A 164 -2.76 3.22 6.73
N LEU A 165 -2.03 4.31 6.49
CA LEU A 165 -1.75 4.82 5.13
C LEU A 165 -0.32 5.32 4.98
N VAL A 166 0.32 4.94 3.86
CA VAL A 166 1.65 5.39 3.47
C VAL A 166 1.63 6.15 2.15
N TYR A 167 2.48 7.17 2.05
CA TYR A 167 2.91 7.78 0.81
C TYR A 167 4.25 7.18 0.39
N THR A 168 4.37 6.78 -0.87
CA THR A 168 5.60 6.18 -1.40
C THR A 168 6.23 7.06 -2.47
N VAL A 169 7.56 7.06 -2.53
CA VAL A 169 8.35 7.76 -3.56
C VAL A 169 9.42 6.82 -4.07
N ILE A 170 9.48 6.67 -5.39
CA ILE A 170 10.31 5.70 -6.11
C ILE A 170 10.99 6.39 -7.31
N PRO A 171 12.13 7.06 -7.12
CA PRO A 171 13.05 7.39 -8.21
C PRO A 171 13.56 6.13 -8.91
N LEU A 172 13.63 6.19 -10.23
CA LEU A 172 14.35 5.28 -11.10
C LEU A 172 15.19 6.12 -12.07
N LEU A 173 16.48 6.22 -11.77
CA LEU A 173 17.40 7.16 -12.42
C LEU A 173 18.40 6.44 -13.33
N SER A 174 18.55 6.95 -14.54
CA SER A 174 19.53 6.52 -15.53
C SER A 174 20.94 7.04 -15.21
N SER A 175 21.95 6.45 -15.85
CA SER A 175 23.36 6.67 -15.53
C SER A 175 23.86 8.11 -15.69
N ASP A 176 23.16 8.90 -16.46
CA ASP A 176 23.40 10.31 -16.78
C ASP A 176 22.68 11.29 -15.85
N HIS A 177 21.75 10.81 -15.02
CA HIS A 177 20.96 11.68 -14.15
C HIS A 177 21.82 12.29 -13.03
N PRO A 178 21.75 13.61 -12.77
CA PRO A 178 22.59 14.28 -11.76
C PRO A 178 22.41 13.73 -10.34
N MET A 179 21.21 13.24 -10.03
CA MET A 179 20.85 12.65 -8.73
C MET A 179 21.11 11.12 -8.63
N LEU A 180 21.75 10.50 -9.63
CA LEU A 180 21.98 9.04 -9.65
C LEU A 180 22.74 8.53 -8.42
N ALA A 181 23.66 9.33 -7.87
CA ALA A 181 24.45 8.97 -6.70
C ALA A 181 23.65 9.00 -5.40
N ASP A 182 22.53 9.72 -5.38
CA ASP A 182 21.68 9.90 -4.19
C ASP A 182 20.17 9.86 -4.53
N PRO A 183 19.66 8.70 -5.00
CA PRO A 183 18.23 8.54 -5.27
C PRO A 183 17.39 8.67 -4.00
N CYS A 184 17.90 8.24 -2.84
CA CYS A 184 17.15 8.35 -1.58
C CYS A 184 17.05 9.79 -1.07
N GLY A 185 18.07 10.63 -1.29
CA GLY A 185 17.98 12.06 -1.02
C GLY A 185 16.97 12.76 -1.93
N MET A 186 16.89 12.38 -3.21
CA MET A 186 15.80 12.82 -4.09
C MET A 186 14.42 12.39 -3.55
N ALA A 187 14.26 11.11 -3.22
CA ALA A 187 13.01 10.58 -2.68
C ALA A 187 12.57 11.31 -1.41
N THR A 188 13.51 11.61 -0.52
CA THR A 188 13.27 12.34 0.74
C THR A 188 12.78 13.76 0.49
N LYS A 189 13.40 14.50 -0.45
CA LYS A 189 12.99 15.87 -0.81
C LYS A 189 11.58 15.90 -1.42
N ILE A 190 11.30 14.97 -2.33
CA ILE A 190 9.98 14.86 -2.97
C ILE A 190 8.92 14.44 -1.94
N ALA A 191 9.25 13.53 -1.03
CA ALA A 191 8.35 13.15 0.05
C ALA A 191 8.04 14.36 0.97
N ALA A 192 9.04 15.14 1.37
CA ALA A 192 8.83 16.33 2.19
C ALA A 192 7.89 17.34 1.50
N ALA A 193 8.13 17.61 0.21
CA ALA A 193 7.25 18.44 -0.62
C ALA A 193 5.80 17.94 -0.60
N ALA A 194 5.60 16.64 -0.84
CA ALA A 194 4.29 16.02 -0.83
C ALA A 194 3.59 16.11 0.52
N ILE A 195 4.30 15.81 1.62
CA ILE A 195 3.78 15.87 2.98
C ILE A 195 3.37 17.30 3.34
N LYS A 196 4.16 18.31 2.95
CA LYS A 196 3.83 19.71 3.17
C LYS A 196 2.54 20.11 2.45
N ASN A 197 2.36 19.68 1.21
CA ASN A 197 1.14 19.98 0.44
C ASN A 197 -0.08 19.22 0.98
N LEU A 198 0.09 17.95 1.36
CA LEU A 198 -0.94 17.12 1.99
C LEU A 198 -1.47 17.73 3.30
N LYS A 199 -0.61 18.37 4.09
CA LYS A 199 -1.03 19.08 5.32
C LYS A 199 -1.89 20.33 5.04
N GLY A 200 -1.75 20.92 3.86
CA GLY A 200 -2.48 22.13 3.46
C GLY A 200 -3.74 21.88 2.63
N ALA A 201 -4.05 20.62 2.33
CA ALA A 201 -5.15 20.21 1.45
C ALA A 201 -6.50 20.01 2.16
#